data_AF-A0A6M4JG51-F1
#
_entry.id   AF-A0A6M4JG51-F1
#
_cell.length_a   1.000
_cell.length_b   1.000
_cell.length_c   1.000
_cell.angle_alpha   90.00
_cell.angle_beta   90.00
_cell.angle_gamma   90.00
#
_symmetry.space_group_name_H-M   'P 1'
#
loop_
_entity.id
_entity.type
_entity.pdbx_description
1 polymer ?
#
loop_
_entity_poly.entity_id
_entity_poly.type
_entity_poly.pdbx_seq_one_letter_code
_entity_poly.pdbx_strand_id
1 'polypeptide(L)'
;MENKPINKKQVKNLSLENELKLINLYETYSSILKNNDFITFEQLNASVLLSLGLGFESPVFIEFMNKINTALDNKQDIIFNNFVINFNIEQKFSPNILVPIIKENTSSTNLCVNLSTANEPNLDKFLNVLNSKINELLLSKCYIEIIPNTALFICNESNSLKLLFSPKILAKIEV
;
A
#
# COMPACT_ATOMS: atom_id res chain seq x y z
N MET A 1 16.59 -32.57 20.18
CA MET A 1 16.22 -31.19 20.57
C MET A 1 14.75 -31.23 20.98
N GLU A 2 14.46 -31.10 22.26
CA GLU A 2 13.09 -31.17 22.80
C GLU A 2 12.29 -29.91 22.45
N ASN A 3 11.15 -30.08 21.78
CA ASN A 3 10.13 -29.03 21.62
C ASN A 3 9.45 -28.81 22.98
N LYS A 4 9.91 -27.80 23.73
CA LYS A 4 9.20 -27.34 24.94
C LYS A 4 7.85 -26.74 24.54
N PRO A 5 6.72 -27.23 25.09
CA PRO A 5 5.41 -26.66 24.81
C PRO A 5 5.34 -25.23 25.36
N ILE A 6 4.91 -24.29 24.51
CA ILE A 6 4.77 -22.87 24.84
C ILE A 6 3.67 -22.72 25.91
N ASN A 7 3.97 -22.02 27.00
CA ASN A 7 3.06 -21.84 28.13
C ASN A 7 1.90 -20.88 27.76
N LYS A 8 0.65 -21.18 28.18
CA LYS A 8 -0.55 -20.34 27.96
C LYS A 8 -0.35 -18.86 28.35
N LYS A 9 0.46 -18.58 29.38
CA LYS A 9 0.80 -17.20 29.78
C LYS A 9 1.70 -16.49 28.77
N GLN A 10 2.62 -17.22 28.12
CA GLN A 10 3.47 -16.68 27.04
C GLN A 10 2.64 -16.40 25.78
N VAL A 11 1.72 -17.29 25.41
CA VAL A 11 0.79 -17.08 24.27
C VAL A 11 -0.06 -15.83 24.45
N LYS A 12 -0.61 -15.61 25.66
CA LYS A 12 -1.41 -14.42 25.98
C LYS A 12 -0.59 -13.12 25.91
N ASN A 13 0.66 -13.15 26.36
CA ASN A 13 1.55 -11.98 26.28
C ASN A 13 1.96 -11.66 24.83
N LEU A 14 2.25 -12.68 24.01
CA LEU A 14 2.54 -12.54 22.58
C LEU A 14 1.35 -11.92 21.82
N SER A 15 0.11 -12.33 22.13
CA SER A 15 -1.10 -11.73 21.57
C SER A 15 -1.21 -10.24 21.91
N LEU A 16 -0.97 -9.89 23.18
CA LEU A 16 -1.05 -8.51 23.66
C LEU A 16 0.03 -7.61 23.04
N GLU A 17 1.27 -8.11 22.91
CA GLU A 17 2.35 -7.37 22.25
C GLU A 17 2.06 -7.11 20.77
N ASN A 18 1.44 -8.05 20.07
CA ASN A 18 1.05 -7.88 18.68
C ASN A 18 -0.09 -6.86 18.53
N GLU A 19 -1.08 -6.89 19.42
CA GLU A 19 -2.13 -5.87 19.51
C GLU A 19 -1.54 -4.47 19.74
N LEU A 20 -0.61 -4.34 20.69
CA LEU A 20 0.08 -3.07 20.96
C LEU A 20 0.89 -2.56 19.76
N LYS A 21 1.58 -3.46 19.02
CA LYS A 21 2.30 -3.08 17.79
C LYS A 21 1.36 -2.55 16.70
N LEU A 22 0.19 -3.17 16.54
CA LEU A 22 -0.84 -2.70 15.60
C LEU A 22 -1.41 -1.35 16.02
N ILE A 23 -1.70 -1.16 17.31
CA ILE A 23 -2.15 0.13 17.86
C ILE A 23 -1.12 1.22 17.54
N ASN A 24 0.16 1.01 17.85
CA ASN A 24 1.22 1.97 17.58
C ASN A 24 1.35 2.29 16.07
N LEU A 25 1.21 1.28 15.20
CA LEU A 25 1.23 1.48 13.75
C LEU A 25 0.05 2.37 13.31
N TYR A 26 -1.16 2.11 13.80
CA TYR A 26 -2.36 2.88 13.46
C TYR A 26 -2.34 4.30 14.02
N GLU A 27 -1.78 4.51 15.21
CA GLU A 27 -1.54 5.83 15.77
C GLU A 27 -0.54 6.62 14.93
N THR A 28 0.54 5.96 14.48
CA THR A 28 1.52 6.57 13.58
C THR A 28 0.88 6.96 12.25
N TYR A 29 0.10 6.05 11.65
CA TYR A 29 -0.66 6.31 10.43
C TYR A 29 -1.61 7.50 10.62
N SER A 30 -2.40 7.51 11.69
CA SER A 30 -3.36 8.58 12.00
C SER A 30 -2.68 9.93 12.23
N SER A 31 -1.45 9.94 12.72
CA SER A 31 -0.65 11.15 12.91
C SER A 31 -0.13 11.70 11.57
N ILE A 32 0.29 10.82 10.66
CA ILE A 32 0.70 11.20 9.30
C ILE A 32 -0.47 11.81 8.51
N LEU A 33 -1.69 11.30 8.67
CA LEU A 33 -2.87 11.86 8.00
C LEU A 33 -3.17 13.32 8.39
N LYS A 34 -2.65 13.78 9.54
CA LYS A 34 -2.81 15.17 10.02
C LYS A 34 -1.67 16.07 9.55
N ASN A 35 -0.67 15.53 8.86
CA ASN A 35 0.42 16.31 8.30
C ASN A 35 -0.08 17.10 7.09
N ASN A 36 0.30 18.38 6.99
CA ASN A 36 -0.05 19.23 5.86
C ASN A 36 0.55 18.74 4.53
N ASP A 37 1.64 17.97 4.59
CA ASP A 37 2.34 17.38 3.44
C ASP A 37 1.78 16.01 3.05
N PHE A 38 0.65 15.60 3.64
CA PHE A 38 -0.06 14.39 3.24
C PHE A 38 -0.94 14.67 2.02
N ILE A 39 -0.64 13.98 0.92
CA ILE A 39 -1.41 14.01 -0.31
C ILE A 39 -2.34 12.81 -0.33
N THR A 40 -3.64 13.08 -0.31
CA THR A 40 -4.67 12.03 -0.36
C THR A 40 -4.70 11.37 -1.74
N PHE A 41 -5.33 10.18 -1.79
CA PHE A 41 -5.54 9.47 -3.05
C PHE A 41 -6.28 10.34 -4.08
N GLU A 42 -7.30 11.07 -3.62
CA GLU A 42 -8.08 11.97 -4.48
C GLU A 42 -7.22 13.14 -5.00
N GLN A 43 -6.42 13.77 -4.15
CA GLN A 43 -5.54 14.89 -4.54
C GLN A 43 -4.48 14.44 -5.55
N LEU A 44 -3.85 13.29 -5.32
CA LEU A 44 -2.87 12.71 -6.24
C LEU A 44 -3.49 12.50 -7.62
N ASN A 45 -4.62 11.79 -7.67
CA ASN A 45 -5.28 11.47 -8.93
C ASN A 45 -5.87 12.71 -9.61
N ALA A 46 -6.45 13.65 -8.86
CA ALA A 46 -6.91 14.93 -9.40
C ALA A 46 -5.77 15.68 -10.11
N SER A 47 -4.58 15.71 -9.50
CA SER A 47 -3.42 16.40 -10.09
C SER A 47 -2.96 15.75 -11.40
N VAL A 48 -2.97 14.41 -11.46
CA VAL A 48 -2.62 13.64 -12.67
C VAL A 48 -3.66 13.88 -13.76
N LEU A 49 -4.95 13.75 -13.45
CA LEU A 49 -6.05 13.96 -14.39
C LEU A 49 -6.04 15.38 -14.96
N LEU A 50 -5.86 16.39 -14.09
CA LEU A 50 -5.77 17.79 -14.51
C LEU A 50 -4.63 18.03 -15.49
N SER A 51 -3.45 17.45 -15.24
CA SER A 51 -2.29 17.57 -16.14
C SER A 51 -2.52 16.95 -17.52
N LEU A 52 -3.47 16.01 -17.62
CA LEU A 52 -3.84 15.33 -18.86
C LEU A 52 -5.10 15.91 -19.51
N GLY A 53 -5.73 16.92 -18.90
CA GLY A 53 -7.02 17.46 -19.36
C GLY A 53 -8.18 16.45 -19.23
N LEU A 54 -8.10 15.54 -18.27
CA LEU A 54 -9.10 14.51 -17.99
C LEU A 54 -9.89 14.82 -16.71
N GLY A 55 -11.03 14.16 -16.56
CA GLY A 55 -11.83 14.16 -15.33
C GLY A 55 -11.94 12.75 -14.73
N PHE A 56 -12.50 12.66 -13.53
CA PHE A 56 -12.75 11.39 -12.83
C PHE A 56 -13.71 10.47 -13.58
N GLU A 57 -14.59 11.01 -14.43
CA GLU A 57 -15.49 10.23 -15.28
C GLU A 57 -14.81 9.71 -16.56
N SER A 58 -13.51 9.99 -16.77
CA SER A 58 -12.81 9.54 -17.97
C SER A 58 -12.70 8.01 -18.00
N PRO A 59 -12.85 7.36 -19.17
CA PRO A 59 -12.71 5.91 -19.29
C PRO A 59 -11.38 5.39 -18.76
N VAL A 60 -10.30 6.16 -18.96
CA VAL A 60 -8.96 5.84 -18.46
C VAL A 60 -8.93 5.78 -16.92
N PHE A 61 -9.53 6.75 -16.24
CA PHE A 61 -9.57 6.75 -14.79
C PHE A 61 -10.46 5.62 -14.24
N ILE A 62 -11.60 5.35 -14.89
CA ILE A 62 -12.48 4.24 -14.54
C ILE A 62 -11.74 2.90 -14.67
N GLU A 63 -10.99 2.69 -15.77
CA GLU A 63 -10.19 1.48 -15.95
C GLU A 63 -9.08 1.36 -14.89
N PHE A 64 -8.39 2.45 -14.59
CA PHE A 64 -7.41 2.50 -13.50
C PHE A 64 -8.02 2.13 -12.15
N MET A 65 -9.20 2.68 -11.81
CA MET A 65 -9.90 2.36 -10.57
C MET A 65 -10.35 0.90 -10.53
N ASN A 66 -10.83 0.36 -11.65
CA ASN A 66 -11.18 -1.07 -11.74
C ASN A 66 -9.96 -1.95 -11.46
N LYS A 67 -8.79 -1.59 -11.99
CA LYS A 67 -7.52 -2.29 -11.72
C LYS A 67 -7.14 -2.22 -10.24
N ILE A 68 -7.23 -1.05 -9.61
CA ILE A 68 -6.97 -0.88 -8.16
C ILE A 68 -7.94 -1.73 -7.33
N ASN A 69 -9.24 -1.62 -7.58
CA ASN A 69 -10.26 -2.36 -6.83
C ASN A 69 -10.07 -3.87 -6.99
N THR A 70 -9.83 -4.35 -8.22
CA THR A 70 -9.54 -5.76 -8.49
C THR A 70 -8.34 -6.24 -7.66
N ALA A 71 -7.28 -5.45 -7.59
CA ALA A 71 -6.10 -5.84 -6.83
C ALA A 71 -6.34 -5.83 -5.32
N LEU A 72 -7.07 -4.84 -4.81
CA LEU A 72 -7.41 -4.74 -3.39
C LEU A 72 -8.35 -5.87 -2.96
N ASP A 73 -9.40 -6.15 -3.73
CA ASP A 73 -10.39 -7.17 -3.40
C ASP A 73 -9.76 -8.57 -3.39
N ASN A 74 -8.96 -8.87 -4.41
CA ASN A 74 -8.32 -10.18 -4.59
C ASN A 74 -6.92 -10.28 -3.96
N LYS A 75 -6.46 -9.23 -3.28
CA LYS A 75 -5.12 -9.13 -2.68
C LYS A 75 -3.99 -9.48 -3.66
N GLN A 76 -4.13 -9.01 -4.90
CA GLN A 76 -3.12 -9.15 -5.96
C GLN A 76 -1.97 -8.18 -5.75
N ASP A 77 -0.82 -8.50 -6.34
CA ASP A 77 0.33 -7.61 -6.36
C ASP A 77 0.02 -6.39 -7.24
N ILE A 78 0.38 -5.20 -6.78
CA ILE A 78 0.18 -3.94 -7.51
C ILE A 78 1.55 -3.40 -7.90
N ILE A 79 1.83 -3.37 -9.20
CA ILE A 79 3.15 -3.03 -9.74
C ILE A 79 3.20 -1.55 -10.11
N PHE A 80 4.13 -0.82 -9.52
CA PHE A 80 4.52 0.53 -9.91
C PHE A 80 5.94 0.50 -10.52
N ASN A 81 6.41 1.61 -11.09
CA ASN A 81 7.71 1.64 -11.78
C ASN A 81 8.89 1.22 -10.88
N ASN A 82 8.85 1.62 -9.60
CA ASN A 82 10.00 1.49 -8.69
C ASN A 82 9.77 0.51 -7.53
N PHE A 83 8.56 -0.02 -7.39
CA PHE A 83 8.19 -0.89 -6.28
C PHE A 83 6.89 -1.65 -6.58
N VAL A 84 6.66 -2.69 -5.78
CA VAL A 84 5.42 -3.48 -5.79
C VAL A 84 4.78 -3.39 -4.41
N ILE A 85 3.47 -3.15 -4.37
CA ILE A 85 2.67 -3.41 -3.17
C ILE A 85 2.17 -4.84 -3.24
N ASN A 86 2.52 -5.63 -2.24
CA ASN A 86 2.11 -7.03 -2.09
C ASN A 86 1.35 -7.20 -0.77
N PHE A 87 0.45 -8.18 -0.72
CA PHE A 87 -0.25 -8.57 0.50
C PHE A 87 0.35 -9.85 1.05
N ASN A 88 0.88 -9.81 2.26
CA ASN A 88 1.56 -10.95 2.86
C ASN A 88 1.26 -11.09 4.35
N ILE A 89 1.48 -12.28 4.87
CA ILE A 89 1.47 -12.54 6.32
C ILE A 89 2.76 -11.95 6.88
N GLU A 90 2.60 -11.06 7.85
CA GLU A 90 3.70 -10.51 8.61
C GLU A 90 3.56 -10.98 10.07
N GLN A 91 4.44 -11.90 10.47
CA GLN A 91 4.40 -12.57 11.78
C GLN A 91 4.47 -11.57 12.94
N LYS A 92 5.07 -10.39 12.72
CA LYS A 92 5.09 -9.31 13.70
C LYS A 92 3.70 -8.81 14.08
N PHE A 93 2.70 -8.96 13.21
CA PHE A 93 1.34 -8.46 13.41
C PHE A 93 0.36 -9.58 13.75
N SER A 94 0.30 -10.64 12.94
CA SER A 94 -0.55 -11.80 13.18
C SER A 94 -0.22 -12.92 12.18
N PRO A 95 -0.29 -14.20 12.58
CA PRO A 95 -0.08 -15.31 11.64
C PRO A 95 -1.19 -15.44 10.59
N ASN A 96 -2.36 -14.82 10.80
CA ASN A 96 -3.57 -15.06 9.98
C ASN A 96 -4.11 -13.78 9.34
N ILE A 97 -3.30 -12.72 9.25
CA ILE A 97 -3.71 -11.45 8.65
C ILE A 97 -2.74 -11.11 7.52
N LEU A 98 -3.30 -10.83 6.35
CA LEU A 98 -2.60 -10.22 5.24
C LEU A 98 -2.52 -8.71 5.45
N VAL A 99 -1.31 -8.19 5.40
CA VAL A 99 -1.00 -6.76 5.45
C VAL A 99 -0.37 -6.32 4.14
N PRO A 100 -0.56 -5.07 3.70
CA PRO A 100 0.17 -4.55 2.56
C PRO A 100 1.63 -4.29 2.95
N ILE A 101 2.55 -4.69 2.08
CA ILE A 101 4.00 -4.52 2.23
C ILE A 101 4.60 -4.04 0.91
N ILE A 102 5.77 -3.41 0.99
CA ILE A 102 6.55 -3.00 -0.17
C ILE A 102 7.55 -4.11 -0.51
N LYS A 103 7.64 -4.46 -1.79
CA LYS A 103 8.68 -5.33 -2.36
C LYS A 103 9.31 -4.66 -3.58
N GLU A 104 10.53 -5.10 -3.90
CA GLU A 104 11.21 -4.69 -5.14
C GLU A 104 10.68 -5.46 -6.36
N ASN A 105 10.27 -6.72 -6.17
CA ASN A 105 9.82 -7.60 -7.22
C ASN A 105 8.47 -8.22 -6.88
N THR A 106 7.74 -8.65 -7.92
CA THR A 106 6.48 -9.37 -7.78
C THR A 106 6.69 -10.76 -7.17
N SER A 107 5.65 -11.28 -6.54
CA SER A 107 5.60 -12.67 -6.14
C SER A 107 5.44 -13.59 -7.35
N SER A 108 6.12 -14.73 -7.34
CA SER A 108 5.93 -15.78 -8.36
C SER A 108 4.63 -16.55 -8.19
N THR A 109 3.95 -16.40 -7.04
CA THR A 109 2.76 -17.18 -6.69
C THR A 109 1.47 -16.36 -6.70
N ASN A 110 1.56 -15.05 -6.84
CA ASN A 110 0.40 -14.16 -6.81
C ASN A 110 0.10 -13.64 -8.21
N LEU A 111 -1.19 -13.48 -8.50
CA LEU A 111 -1.61 -12.65 -9.64
C LEU A 111 -1.22 -11.20 -9.39
N CYS A 112 -1.08 -10.43 -10.46
CA CYS A 112 -0.68 -9.03 -10.39
C CYS A 112 -1.53 -8.13 -11.29
N VAL A 113 -1.67 -6.89 -10.85
CA VAL A 113 -2.14 -5.75 -11.64
C VAL A 113 -0.95 -4.86 -11.93
N ASN A 114 -0.66 -4.69 -13.22
CA ASN A 114 0.38 -3.79 -13.66
C ASN A 114 -0.16 -2.35 -13.77
N LEU A 115 0.39 -1.45 -12.95
CA LEU A 115 0.18 0.00 -13.00
C LEU A 115 1.45 0.77 -13.39
N SER A 116 2.50 0.07 -13.82
CA SER A 116 3.73 0.68 -14.36
C SER A 116 3.61 0.97 -15.87
N THR A 117 2.87 0.13 -16.59
CA THR A 117 2.71 0.20 -18.04
C THR A 117 1.36 -0.42 -18.48
N ALA A 118 0.85 -0.02 -19.64
CA ALA A 118 -0.30 -0.64 -20.28
C ALA A 118 -0.12 -0.78 -21.81
N ASN A 119 -0.86 -1.71 -22.41
CA ASN A 119 -0.91 -1.85 -23.87
C ASN A 119 -1.83 -0.80 -24.52
N GLU A 120 -2.84 -0.33 -23.80
CA GLU A 120 -3.73 0.74 -24.28
C GLU A 120 -3.01 2.10 -24.13
N PRO A 121 -2.84 2.88 -25.21
CA PRO A 121 -1.98 4.06 -25.17
C PRO A 121 -2.41 5.16 -24.19
N ASN A 122 -3.72 5.39 -24.01
CA ASN A 122 -4.19 6.46 -23.13
C ASN A 122 -4.00 6.12 -21.65
N LEU A 123 -4.25 4.86 -21.28
CA LEU A 123 -3.97 4.32 -19.97
C LEU A 123 -2.47 4.28 -19.71
N ASP A 124 -1.66 3.86 -20.68
CA ASP A 124 -0.21 3.87 -20.54
C ASP A 124 0.31 5.29 -20.27
N LYS A 125 -0.18 6.28 -21.03
CA LYS A 125 0.12 7.70 -20.78
C LYS A 125 -0.28 8.13 -19.37
N PHE A 126 -1.48 7.76 -18.91
CA PHE A 126 -1.94 8.06 -17.55
C PHE A 126 -1.03 7.44 -16.49
N LEU A 127 -0.70 6.15 -16.62
CA LEU A 127 0.17 5.43 -15.69
C LEU A 127 1.58 6.03 -15.65
N ASN A 128 2.12 6.44 -16.80
CA ASN A 128 3.41 7.11 -16.86
C ASN A 128 3.41 8.44 -16.08
N VAL A 129 2.38 9.27 -16.24
CA VAL A 129 2.26 10.53 -15.49
C VAL A 129 2.03 10.26 -14.00
N LEU A 130 1.19 9.29 -13.65
CA LEU A 130 0.95 8.88 -12.26
C LEU A 130 2.25 8.45 -11.57
N ASN A 131 3.02 7.53 -12.17
CA ASN A 131 4.27 7.04 -11.60
C ASN A 131 5.31 8.16 -11.49
N SER A 132 5.39 9.05 -12.48
CA SER A 132 6.26 10.23 -12.41
C SER A 132 5.86 11.14 -11.24
N LYS A 133 4.56 11.38 -11.05
CA LYS A 133 4.07 12.25 -9.98
C LYS A 133 4.30 11.64 -8.60
N ILE A 134 4.10 10.33 -8.46
CA ILE A 134 4.45 9.57 -7.25
C ILE A 134 5.93 9.77 -6.90
N ASN A 135 6.83 9.60 -7.88
CA ASN A 135 8.26 9.76 -7.65
C ASN A 135 8.63 11.19 -7.26
N GLU A 136 8.07 12.20 -7.93
CA GLU A 136 8.26 13.61 -7.61
C GLU A 136 7.88 13.94 -6.15
N LEU A 137 6.71 13.47 -5.71
CA LEU A 137 6.21 13.70 -4.35
C LEU A 137 7.06 12.99 -3.29
N LEU A 138 7.49 11.75 -3.57
CA LEU A 138 8.39 11.02 -2.66
C LEU A 138 9.75 11.71 -2.52
N LEU A 139 10.32 12.21 -3.62
CA LEU A 139 11.57 12.98 -3.60
C LEU A 139 11.42 14.30 -2.84
N SER A 140 10.22 14.90 -2.90
CA SER A 140 9.84 16.10 -2.15
C SER A 140 9.50 15.84 -0.68
N LYS A 141 9.69 14.60 -0.19
CA LYS A 141 9.43 14.16 1.18
C LYS A 141 7.96 14.27 1.62
N CYS A 142 7.03 14.30 0.67
CA CYS A 142 5.60 14.22 0.96
C CYS A 142 5.22 12.81 1.42
N TYR A 143 4.12 12.73 2.16
CA TYR A 143 3.42 11.48 2.42
C TYR A 143 2.31 11.33 1.40
N ILE A 144 2.18 10.17 0.77
CA ILE A 144 1.23 9.99 -0.34
C ILE A 144 0.38 8.75 -0.16
N GLU A 145 -0.93 8.88 -0.39
CA GLU A 145 -1.86 7.77 -0.45
C GLU A 145 -2.02 7.31 -1.90
N ILE A 146 -1.22 6.34 -2.32
CA ILE A 146 -1.26 5.83 -3.71
C ILE A 146 -2.28 4.70 -3.91
N ILE A 147 -2.70 4.07 -2.83
CA ILE A 147 -3.86 3.19 -2.75
C ILE A 147 -4.65 3.56 -1.50
N PRO A 148 -6.00 3.48 -1.52
CA PRO A 148 -6.82 3.89 -0.38
C PRO A 148 -6.40 3.23 0.94
N ASN A 149 -6.44 3.99 2.03
CA ASN A 149 -6.12 3.58 3.39
C ASN A 149 -4.64 3.26 3.64
N THR A 150 -3.74 3.89 2.88
CA THR A 150 -2.29 3.73 3.04
C THR A 150 -1.55 5.06 3.05
N ALA A 151 -0.33 5.05 3.56
CA ALA A 151 0.58 6.18 3.50
C ALA A 151 1.96 5.68 3.09
N LEU A 152 2.38 6.06 1.88
CA LEU A 152 3.70 5.77 1.33
C LEU A 152 4.60 7.01 1.50
N PHE A 153 5.84 6.81 1.94
CA PHE A 153 6.81 7.89 2.11
C PHE A 153 8.24 7.35 2.18
N ILE A 154 9.22 8.24 1.99
CA ILE A 154 10.63 7.93 2.27
C ILE A 154 10.93 8.32 3.72
N CYS A 155 11.32 7.34 4.54
CA CYS A 155 11.74 7.63 5.92
C CYS A 155 13.04 8.44 5.92
N ASN A 156 13.06 9.58 6.62
CA ASN A 156 14.21 10.48 6.64
C ASN A 156 15.47 9.85 7.23
N GLU A 157 15.32 8.99 8.25
CA GLU A 157 16.45 8.39 8.95
C GLU A 157 17.13 7.28 8.14
N SER A 158 16.34 6.42 7.49
CA SER A 158 16.85 5.25 6.76
C SER A 158 16.92 5.42 5.25
N ASN A 159 16.41 6.55 4.73
CA ASN A 159 16.22 6.81 3.30
C ASN A 159 15.51 5.67 2.54
N SER A 160 14.69 4.89 3.25
CA SER A 160 13.99 3.73 2.69
C SER A 160 12.52 4.05 2.50
N LEU A 161 11.93 3.52 1.42
CA LEU A 161 10.50 3.60 1.19
C LEU A 161 9.75 2.80 2.28
N LYS A 162 8.73 3.42 2.87
CA LYS A 162 7.89 2.83 3.93
C LYS A 162 6.43 2.94 3.53
N LEU A 163 5.66 1.93 3.90
CA LEU A 163 4.20 1.89 3.77
C LEU A 163 3.60 1.71 5.16
N LEU A 164 2.74 2.64 5.54
CA LEU A 164 1.80 2.46 6.64
C LEU A 164 0.40 2.27 6.10
N PHE A 165 -0.49 1.74 6.93
CA PHE A 165 -1.84 1.39 6.54
C PHE A 165 -2.81 1.47 7.72
N SER A 166 -4.08 1.68 7.38
CA SER A 166 -5.18 1.59 8.34
C SER A 166 -5.70 0.15 8.48
N PRO A 167 -6.47 -0.17 9.53
CA PRO A 167 -7.10 -1.48 9.66
C PRO A 167 -8.01 -1.88 8.49
N LYS A 168 -8.50 -0.91 7.69
CA LYS A 168 -9.49 -1.12 6.64
C LYS A 168 -8.97 -1.93 5.45
N ILE A 169 -7.65 -2.00 5.25
CA ILE A 169 -7.04 -2.72 4.12
C ILE A 169 -6.62 -4.16 4.47
N LEU A 170 -6.80 -4.56 5.74
CA LEU A 170 -6.44 -5.90 6.20
C LEU A 170 -7.39 -6.96 5.64
N ALA A 171 -6.85 -8.16 5.39
CA ALA A 171 -7.67 -9.34 5.13
C ALA A 171 -7.29 -10.46 6.11
N LYS A 172 -8.30 -11.09 6.69
CA LYS A 172 -8.13 -12.28 7.53
C LYS A 172 -8.11 -13.50 6.63
N ILE A 173 -7.18 -14.41 6.89
CA ILE A 173 -7.18 -15.74 6.29
C ILE A 173 -8.14 -16.59 7.14
N GLU A 174 -9.25 -16.99 6.55
CA GLU A 174 -10.09 -18.03 7.15
C GLU A 174 -9.37 -19.37 7.00
N VAL A 175 -9.25 -20.08 8.12
CA VAL A 175 -8.64 -21.41 8.22
C VAL A 175 -9.75 -22.40 8.55
#